data_AF-A0A0C9YJT9-F1
#
_entry.id   AF-A0A0C9YJT9-F1
#
_cell.length_a   1.000
_cell.length_b   1.000
_cell.length_c   1.000
_cell.angle_alpha   90.00
_cell.angle_beta   90.00
_cell.angle_gamma   90.00
#
_symmetry.space_group_name_H-M   'P 1'
#
loop_
_entity.id
_entity.type
_entity.pdbx_description
1 polymer ?
#
loop_
_entity_poly.entity_id
_entity_poly.type
_entity_poly.pdbx_seq_one_letter_code
_entity_poly.pdbx_strand_id
1 'polypeptide(L)' 'MQFPMLFAIVMDYLPIQASSVPCERVFLSSAEMDTKKHNRISPILMEALQMLKYHLKQEQLDFMVN' A
#
# COMPACT_ATOMS: atom_id res chain seq x y z
N MET A 1 -26.46 -19.71 12.76
CA MET A 1 -25.51 -19.31 13.82
C MET A 1 -24.59 -18.27 13.21
N GLN A 2 -24.72 -17.02 13.61
CA GLN A 2 -23.86 -15.93 13.13
C GLN A 2 -22.74 -15.78 14.16
N PHE A 3 -21.47 -15.77 13.72
CA PHE A 3 -20.30 -15.67 14.60
C PHE A 3 -19.64 -14.30 14.43
N PRO A 4 -20.27 -13.21 14.91
CA PRO A 4 -19.80 -11.85 14.69
C PRO A 4 -18.38 -11.62 15.24
N MET A 5 -18.03 -12.25 16.35
CA MET A 5 -16.69 -12.18 16.93
C MET A 5 -15.63 -12.89 16.08
N LEU A 6 -15.95 -14.09 15.57
CA LEU A 6 -15.03 -14.85 14.71
C LEU A 6 -14.84 -14.14 13.37
N PHE A 7 -15.90 -13.53 12.84
CA PHE A 7 -15.86 -12.74 11.62
C PHE A 7 -14.98 -11.49 11.80
N ALA A 8 -15.12 -10.75 12.89
CA ALA A 8 -14.26 -9.60 13.19
C ALA A 8 -12.78 -9.99 13.25
N ILE A 9 -12.46 -11.07 13.98
CA ILE A 9 -11.09 -11.60 14.06
C ILE A 9 -10.57 -11.95 12.67
N VAL A 10 -11.33 -12.72 11.87
CA VAL A 10 -10.89 -13.10 10.52
C VAL A 10 -10.67 -11.87 9.64
N MET A 11 -11.51 -10.85 9.73
CA MET A 11 -11.36 -9.61 8.96
C MET A 11 -10.13 -8.80 9.38
N ASP A 12 -9.68 -8.88 10.63
CA ASP A 12 -8.46 -8.22 11.09
C ASP A 12 -7.19 -9.00 10.68
N TYR A 13 -7.23 -10.34 10.73
CA TYR A 13 -6.05 -11.19 10.48
C TYR A 13 -5.84 -11.54 8.99
N LEU A 14 -6.91 -11.71 8.22
CA LEU A 14 -6.84 -12.08 6.80
C LEU A 14 -6.11 -11.05 5.91
N PRO A 15 -6.26 -9.73 6.11
CA PRO A 15 -5.51 -8.73 5.33
C PRO A 15 -4.08 -8.54 5.83
N ILE A 16 -3.66 -9.17 6.94
CA ILE A 16 -2.28 -9.13 7.40
C ILE A 16 -1.43 -9.86 6.37
N GLN A 17 -0.62 -9.09 5.66
CA GLN A 17 0.17 -9.61 4.56
C GLN A 17 1.27 -10.53 5.10
N ALA A 18 1.21 -11.81 4.75
CA ALA A 18 2.16 -12.83 5.23
C ALA A 18 3.59 -12.68 4.66
N SER A 19 3.82 -11.70 3.77
CA SER A 19 5.07 -11.51 3.04
C SER A 19 5.51 -10.05 3.04
N SER A 20 6.81 -9.81 3.16
CA SER A 20 7.46 -8.49 3.03
C SER A 20 7.58 -8.00 1.58
N VAL A 21 7.33 -8.86 0.59
CA VAL A 21 7.37 -8.57 -0.86
C VAL A 21 6.63 -7.30 -1.31
N PRO A 22 5.47 -6.91 -0.75
CA PRO A 22 4.78 -5.67 -1.10
C PRO A 22 5.58 -4.44 -0.65
N CYS A 23 6.16 -4.49 0.55
CA CYS A 23 7.04 -3.45 1.06
C CYS A 23 8.30 -3.36 0.19
N GLU A 24 8.93 -4.50 -0.12
CA GLU A 24 10.10 -4.55 -0.99
C GLU A 24 9.80 -3.99 -2.39
N ARG A 25 8.64 -4.31 -2.97
CA ARG A 25 8.22 -3.76 -4.28
C ARG A 25 8.04 -2.24 -4.23
N VAL A 26 7.48 -1.70 -3.14
CA VAL A 26 7.35 -0.25 -2.94
C VAL A 26 8.72 0.40 -2.77
N PHE A 27 9.62 -0.19 -1.98
CA PHE A 27 10.99 0.31 -1.80
C PHE A 27 11.82 0.26 -3.08
N LEU A 28 11.74 -0.84 -3.84
CA LEU A 28 12.42 -0.98 -5.13
C LEU A 28 11.87 0.01 -6.17
N SER A 29 10.55 0.20 -6.23
CA SER A 29 9.94 1.20 -7.10
C SER A 29 10.38 2.62 -6.72
N SER A 30 10.58 2.90 -5.42
CA SER A 30 11.09 4.19 -4.95
C SER A 30 12.55 4.39 -5.35
N ALA A 31 13.39 3.38 -5.12
CA ALA A 31 14.80 3.39 -5.49
C ALA A 31 15.00 3.54 -7.01
N GLU A 32 14.17 2.89 -7.83
CA GLU A 32 14.25 3.03 -9.29
C GLU A 32 13.94 4.46 -9.77
N MET A 33 13.01 5.14 -9.10
CA MET A 33 12.69 6.55 -9.38
C MET A 33 13.76 7.52 -8.87
N ASP A 34 14.45 7.18 -7.78
CA ASP A 34 15.50 8.00 -7.16
C ASP A 34 16.86 7.91 -7.89
N THR A 35 17.29 6.71 -8.30
CA THR A 35 18.69 6.50 -8.71
C THR A 35 18.93 6.38 -10.22
N LYS A 36 17.92 6.11 -11.06
CA LYS A 36 18.13 5.82 -12.50
C LYS A 36 17.62 6.88 -13.49
N LYS A 37 16.66 7.71 -13.11
CA LYS A 37 16.22 8.85 -13.93
C LYS A 37 16.57 10.10 -13.15
N HIS A 38 17.36 10.99 -13.74
CA HIS A 38 17.91 12.24 -13.20
C HIS A 38 16.88 13.28 -12.67
N ASN A 39 15.84 12.86 -11.98
CA ASN A 39 14.90 13.74 -11.30
C ASN A 39 15.38 13.83 -9.86
N ARG A 40 16.12 14.90 -9.54
CA ARG A 40 16.54 15.27 -8.17
C ARG A 40 15.31 15.65 -7.32
N ILE A 41 14.41 14.69 -7.12
CA ILE A 41 13.26 14.82 -6.25
C ILE A 41 13.78 14.61 -4.84
N SER A 42 13.58 15.58 -3.95
CA SER A 42 13.97 15.42 -2.54
C SER A 42 13.29 14.18 -1.96
N PRO A 43 13.94 13.42 -1.06
CA PRO A 43 13.34 12.24 -0.42
C PRO A 43 11.95 12.51 0.17
N ILE A 44 11.74 13.69 0.75
CA ILE A 44 10.46 14.14 1.32
C ILE A 44 9.36 14.22 0.26
N LEU A 45 9.67 14.77 -0.91
CA LEU A 45 8.72 14.87 -2.04
C LEU A 45 8.42 13.49 -2.63
N MET A 46 9.41 12.59 -2.68
CA MET A 46 9.21 11.22 -3.12
C MET A 46 8.24 10.46 -2.20
N GLU A 47 8.43 10.58 -0.88
CA GLU A 47 7.57 9.96 0.13
C GLU A 47 6.13 10.48 0.03
N ALA A 48 5.95 11.80 -0.09
CA ALA A 48 4.65 12.41 -0.29
C ALA A 48 3.95 11.91 -1.57
N LEU A 49 4.70 11.78 -2.68
CA LEU A 49 4.16 11.26 -3.94
C LEU A 49 3.79 9.77 -3.85
N GLN A 50 4.53 8.97 -3.09
CA GLN A 50 4.20 7.57 -2.87
C GLN A 50 2.98 7.38 -1.97
N MET A 51 2.83 8.20 -0.93
CA MET A 51 1.61 8.25 -0.13
C MET A 51 0.40 8.63 -0.98
N LEU A 52 0.52 9.67 -1.83
CA LEU A 52 -0.54 10.07 -2.75
C LEU A 52 -0.90 8.95 -3.74
N LYS A 53 0.11 8.30 -4.34
CA LYS A 53 -0.11 7.17 -5.26
C LYS A 53 -0.83 6.01 -4.57
N TYR A 54 -0.47 5.70 -3.32
CA TYR A 54 -1.11 4.65 -2.56
C TYR A 54 -2.55 5.00 -2.23
N HIS A 55 -2.82 6.24 -1.80
CA HIS A 55 -4.16 6.72 -1.49
C HIS A 55 -5.10 6.62 -2.69
N LEU A 56 -4.68 7.14 -3.85
CA LEU A 56 -5.44 7.04 -5.10
C LEU A 56 -5.70 5.59 -5.54
N LYS A 57 -4.76 4.67 -5.25
CA LYS A 57 -4.93 3.24 -5.56
C LYS A 57 -5.91 2.56 -4.59
N GLN A 58 -5.95 2.98 -3.33
CA GLN A 58 -6.95 2.49 -2.36
C GLN A 58 -8.36 2.95 -2.76
N GLU A 59 -8.53 4.21 -3.18
CA GLU A 59 -9.81 4.72 -3.71
C GLU A 59 -10.31 3.96 -4.95
N GLN A 60 -9.40 3.47 -5.81
CA GLN A 60 -9.77 2.61 -6.94
C GLN A 60 -10.10 1.16 -6.56
N LEU A 61 -9.67 0.71 -5.38
CA LEU A 61 -9.91 -0.65 -4.86
C LEU A 61 -11.07 -0.67 -3.86
N ASP A 62 -11.90 0.38 -3.84
CA ASP A 62 -13.13 0.39 -3.05
C ASP A 62 -14.13 -0.60 -3.66
N PHE A 63 -14.01 -1.87 -3.27
CA PHE A 63 -14.99 -2.92 -3.54
C PHE A 63 -16.29 -2.73 -2.71
N MET A 64 -16.46 -1.56 -2.08
CA MET A 64 -17.62 -1.16 -1.29
C MET A 64 -18.52 -0.12 -1.99
N VAL A 65 -18.46 -0.02 -3.33
CA VAL A 65 -19.58 0.56 -4.08
C VAL A 65 -20.73 -0.45 -4.09
N ASN A 66 -21.71 -0.22 -3.20
CA ASN A 66 -23.08 -0.73 -3.28
C ASN A 66 -23.92 0.18 -4.17
#